data_AF-A0A1I5MXU6-F1
#
_entry.id   AF-A0A1I5MXU6-F1
#
_cell.length_a   1.000
_cell.length_b   1.000
_cell.length_c   1.000
_cell.angle_alpha   90.00
_cell.angle_beta   90.00
_cell.angle_gamma   90.00
#
_symmetry.space_group_name_H-M   'P 1'
#
loop_
_entity.id
_entity.type
_entity.pdbx_description
1 polymer ?
#
loop_
_entity_poly.entity_id
_entity_poly.type
_entity_poly.pdbx_seq_one_letter_code
_entity_poly.pdbx_strand_id
1 'polypeptide(L)' 'MVFYRFVTRNRIGKWYASLTDAQRNANAIGAGFTGPGGSFTAYRGTILEMQEKPGQREWAKRKDQ' A
#
# COMPACT_ATOMS: atom_id res chain seq x y z
N MET A 1 -10.11 1.29 10.15
CA MET A 1 -8.97 2.05 9.57
C MET A 1 -8.43 1.25 8.40
N VAL A 2 -8.24 1.85 7.22
CA VAL A 2 -7.74 1.15 6.03
C VAL A 2 -6.25 1.37 5.89
N PHE A 3 -5.50 0.32 5.60
CA PHE A 3 -4.11 0.38 5.21
C PHE A 3 -3.96 0.17 3.71
N TYR A 4 -2.94 0.79 3.13
CA TYR A 4 -2.67 0.80 1.70
C TYR A 4 -1.26 0.28 1.43
N ARG A 5 -1.08 -0.54 0.39
CA ARG A 5 0.26 -0.87 -0.14
C ARG A 5 0.21 -1.03 -1.65
N PHE A 6 1.33 -0.73 -2.30
CA PHE A 6 1.52 -1.06 -3.71
C PHE A 6 2.27 -2.38 -3.86
N VAL A 7 1.82 -3.18 -4.82
CA VAL A 7 2.42 -4.46 -5.18
C VAL A 7 2.82 -4.40 -6.64
N THR A 8 4.05 -4.79 -6.93
CA THR A 8 4.58 -4.97 -8.29
C THR A 8 4.84 -6.44 -8.53
N ARG A 9 5.19 -6.82 -9.77
CA ARG A 9 5.56 -8.20 -10.10
C ARG A 9 6.65 -8.78 -9.18
N ASN A 10 7.64 -7.97 -8.80
CA ASN A 10 8.85 -8.44 -8.11
C ASN A 10 8.99 -7.93 -6.67
N ARG A 11 8.21 -6.92 -6.26
CA ARG A 11 8.35 -6.24 -4.97
C ARG A 11 7.00 -5.91 -4.36
N ILE A 12 6.91 -6.10 -3.05
CA ILE A 12 5.72 -5.82 -2.23
C ILE A 12 6.04 -4.64 -1.32
N GLY A 13 5.19 -3.61 -1.35
CA GLY A 13 5.29 -2.45 -0.47
C GLY A 13 4.85 -2.75 0.97
N LYS A 14 5.27 -1.88 1.89
CA LYS A 14 4.77 -1.90 3.27
C LYS A 14 3.32 -1.42 3.32
N TRP A 15 2.60 -1.81 4.36
CA TRP A 15 1.29 -1.24 4.67
C TRP A 15 1.45 0.15 5.27
N TYR A 16 0.74 1.12 4.71
CA TYR A 16 0.72 2.51 5.14
C TYR A 16 -0.68 2.90 5.60
N ALA A 17 -0.75 3.76 6.62
CA ALA A 17 -2.00 4.26 7.19
C ALA A 17 -2.78 5.22 6.27
N SER A 18 -2.13 5.73 5.23
CA SER A 18 -2.72 6.64 4.26
C SER A 18 -2.32 6.26 2.83
N LEU A 19 -3.19 6.54 1.87
CA LEU A 19 -2.89 6.35 0.45
C LEU A 19 -1.71 7.22 -0.01
N THR A 20 -1.64 8.45 0.50
CA THR A 20 -0.56 9.41 0.19
C THR A 20 0.80 8.86 0.59
N ASP A 21 0.93 8.25 1.78
CA ASP A 21 2.20 7.64 2.21
C ASP A 21 2.58 6.44 1.34
N ALA A 22 1.60 5.62 0.95
CA ALA A 22 1.83 4.54 0.00
C ALA A 22 2.33 5.06 -1.36
N GLN A 23 1.73 6.13 -1.88
CA GLN A 23 2.12 6.76 -3.15
C GLN A 23 3.53 7.36 -3.09
N ARG A 24 3.87 8.07 -1.99
CA ARG A 24 5.21 8.65 -1.77
C ARG A 24 6.31 7.58 -1.80
N ASN A 25 6.02 6.39 -1.27
CA ASN A 25 6.97 5.28 -1.21
C ASN A 25 6.93 4.37 -2.46
N ALA A 26 5.97 4.56 -3.36
CA ALA A 26 5.78 3.70 -4.53
C ALA A 26 6.98 3.74 -5.50
N ASN A 27 7.65 4.89 -5.63
CA ASN A 27 8.80 5.01 -6.53
C ASN A 27 9.97 4.12 -6.12
N ALA A 28 10.25 4.02 -4.82
CA ALA A 28 11.33 3.19 -4.28
C ALA A 28 11.18 1.71 -4.63
N ILE A 29 9.94 1.22 -4.74
CA ILE A 29 9.64 -0.16 -5.13
C ILE A 29 9.30 -0.33 -6.62
N GLY A 30 9.42 0.73 -7.41
CA GLY A 30 9.11 0.70 -8.84
C GLY A 30 7.62 0.45 -9.10
N ALA A 31 6.75 0.97 -8.23
CA ALA A 31 5.30 0.86 -8.36
C ALA A 31 4.68 2.06 -9.09
N GLY A 32 5.33 3.22 -9.10
CA GLY A 32 4.85 4.43 -9.76
C GLY A 32 5.68 5.66 -9.42
N PHE A 33 5.21 6.82 -9.83
CA PHE A 33 5.85 8.11 -9.54
C PHE A 33 4.82 9.22 -9.40
N THR A 34 5.18 10.29 -8.71
CA THR A 34 4.40 11.53 -8.65
C THR A 34 4.99 12.52 -9.65
N GLY A 35 4.18 12.94 -10.61
CA GLY A 35 4.61 13.92 -11.62
C GLY A 35 4.71 15.35 -11.06
N PRO A 36 5.28 16.29 -11.82
CA PRO A 36 5.41 17.70 -11.41
C PRO A 36 4.08 18.37 -11.03
N GLY A 37 2.97 17.95 -11.64
CA GLY A 37 1.62 18.42 -11.31
C GLY A 37 1.00 17.80 -10.05
N GLY A 38 1.77 17.06 -9.25
CA GLY A 38 1.30 16.43 -8.01
C GLY A 38 0.43 15.18 -8.20
N SER A 39 0.13 14.80 -9.45
CA SER A 39 -0.64 13.60 -9.76
C SER A 39 0.24 12.35 -9.71
N PHE A 40 -0.23 11.33 -9.00
CA PHE A 40 0.42 10.03 -8.94
C PHE A 40 0.04 9.17 -10.15
N THR A 41 1.04 8.55 -10.77
CA THR A 41 0.86 7.58 -11.86
C THR A 41 1.48 6.24 -11.45
N ALA A 42 0.66 5.20 -11.41
CA ALA A 42 1.13 3.83 -11.21
C ALA A 42 1.75 3.28 -12.51
N TYR A 43 2.84 2.53 -12.38
CA TYR A 43 3.40 1.80 -13.51
C TYR A 43 2.52 0.61 -13.91
N ARG A 44 2.68 0.15 -15.15
CA ARG A 44 1.91 -0.97 -15.69
C ARG A 44 2.14 -2.22 -14.85
N GLY A 45 1.05 -2.87 -14.43
CA GLY A 45 1.08 -4.09 -13.63
C GLY A 45 1.28 -3.86 -12.13
N THR A 46 1.33 -2.61 -11.67
CA THR A 46 1.23 -2.28 -10.25
C THR A 46 -0.21 -2.43 -9.77
N ILE A 47 -0.39 -3.05 -8.61
CA ILE A 47 -1.69 -3.20 -7.94
C ILE A 47 -1.67 -2.39 -6.64
N LEU A 48 -2.77 -1.68 -6.36
CA LEU A 48 -3.04 -1.11 -5.04
C LEU A 48 -3.84 -2.12 -4.23
N GLU A 49 -3.28 -2.58 -3.12
CA GLU A 49 -4.01 -3.37 -2.14
C GLU A 49 -4.49 -2.50 -0.99
N MET A 50 -5.67 -2.82 -0.48
CA MET A 50 -6.30 -2.17 0.65
C MET A 50 -6.64 -3.23 1.70
N GLN A 51 -6.33 -2.95 2.95
CA GLN A 51 -6.66 -3.82 4.06
C GLN A 51 -7.38 -3.04 5.14
N GLU A 52 -8.61 -3.42 5.45
CA GLU A 52 -9.26 -2.96 6.67
C GLU A 52 -8.51 -3.54 7.87
N LYS A 53 -8.10 -2.68 8.81
CA LYS A 53 -7.62 -3.09 10.12
C LYS A 53 -8.75 -3.91 10.75
N PRO A 54 -8.56 -5.22 11.00
CA PRO A 54 -9.56 -5.98 11.72
C PRO A 54 -9.79 -5.28 13.06
N GLY A 55 -11.05 -5.19 13.50
CA GLY A 55 -11.37 -4.67 14.83
C GLY A 55 -10.50 -5.39 15.87
N GLN A 56 -10.09 -4.72 16.95
CA GLN A 56 -9.11 -5.27 17.91
C GLN A 56 -9.39 -6.72 18.37
N ARG A 57 -10.67 -7.12 18.42
CA ARG A 57 -11.12 -8.48 18.73
C ARG A 57 -10.68 -9.55 17.71
N GLU A 58 -10.65 -9.22 16.43
CA GLU A 58 -10.22 -10.14 15.35
C GLU A 58 -8.69 -10.22 15.25
N TRP A 59 -7.99 -9.11 15.54
CA TRP A 59 -6.53 -9.08 15.59
C TRP A 59 -5.96 -10.00 16.67
N ALA A 60 -6.62 -10.08 17.83
CA ALA A 60 -6.22 -10.97 18.93
C ALA A 60 -6.32 -12.46 18.53
N LYS A 61 -7.39 -12.87 17.83
CA LYS A 61 -7.60 -14.27 17.42
C LYS A 61 -6.59 -14.78 16.39
N ARG A 62 -6.05 -13.90 15.53
CA ARG A 62 -5.07 -14.27 14.50
C ARG A 62 -3.64 -14.47 15.01
N LYS A 63 -3.34 -14.03 16.24
CA LYS A 63 -2.01 -14.19 16.84
C LYS A 63 -1.82 -15.53 17.56
N ASP A 64 -2.91 -16.19 17.93
CA ASP A 64 -2.91 -17.45 18.66
C ASP A 64 -3.10 -18.68 17.73
N GLN A 65 -2.98 -18.50 16.42
CA GLN A 65 -3.11 -19.56 15.41
C GLN A 65 -1.83 -19.72 14.58
#